data_AF-A0A9W8L8Y5-F1
#
_entry.id   AF-A0A9W8L8Y5-F1
#
_cell.length_a   1.000
_cell.length_b   1.000
_cell.length_c   1.000
_cell.angle_alpha   90.00
_cell.angle_beta   90.00
_cell.angle_gamma   90.00
#
_symmetry.space_group_name_H-M   'P 1'
#
loop_
_entity.id
_entity.type
_entity.pdbx_description
1 polymer ?
#
loop_
_entity_poly.entity_id
_entity_poly.type
_entity_poly.pdbx_seq_one_letter_code
_entity_poly.pdbx_strand_id
1 'polypeptide(L)'
;HLERLPSAEMYERSYMHRDTVEHVVVTTAGFVITISADGHVKFWKKSAQGIEFVKDFRAHLNAVVAHSLSPDGQLFATTSVDKMVKIFDVANFDMIGIVGVNCLPSALCWIKDPLDQSTCIAVADSESPTVFVFDYRASSEPKYTFSDIHRLPVVLMAYSSAFKCVISVDKGGMIEYWSVDEPHKLPPTVGFNLKSQTDLYEFKKRKCVPNSLVLSSDNELFACTSVEDSAIRVFSVFTGKLYRRFSESVNESRAIQHGDESGKFRLDDMEFGRRLAIENELLKSAAGKLSNAIFDESGKFLLFASLVGIKIVSLVANKVVRVLGKSESCRFVSLALIQGTTSDGGPRVDLAASSNPGARPAYVHPTLFCTAFKRNRFYMFTCDEPDHSEQEAGRDVFNERPTREEASLATVPTKRQIAESAILRTTLGDIHFVLFPQHAPKAVENFVTHSQSGYFNGVIFHRVIKRFMIQTGDPLGDGTGGESIWGKSFNDEFTPKLRHDRPYTVSMANAGANSNGSQFFITTAETAPWLDDKHTIFGRVTAGTDVVHLIESAKTDKRDKPLDDISIMNVQIKFSGNSDVN
;
A
#
# COMPACT_ATOMS: atom_id res chain seq x y z
N HIS A 1 6.09 16.79 -29.64
CA HIS A 1 6.37 15.68 -28.70
C HIS A 1 6.17 16.11 -27.25
N LEU A 2 6.79 17.22 -26.79
CA LEU A 2 6.60 17.69 -25.40
C LEU A 2 5.13 18.06 -25.06
N GLU A 3 4.36 18.53 -26.03
CA GLU A 3 2.91 18.80 -25.88
C GLU A 3 2.07 17.53 -25.65
N ARG A 4 2.63 16.34 -25.91
CA ARG A 4 1.99 15.04 -25.62
C ARG A 4 2.36 14.52 -24.23
N LEU A 5 2.88 15.36 -23.35
CA LEU A 5 3.22 15.05 -21.97
C LEU A 5 2.49 16.02 -21.04
N PRO A 6 2.06 15.55 -19.86
CA PRO A 6 1.35 16.40 -18.91
C PRO A 6 2.19 17.62 -18.51
N SER A 7 1.51 18.74 -18.33
CA SER A 7 2.11 20.06 -18.09
C SER A 7 1.81 20.67 -16.73
N ALA A 8 0.79 20.19 -16.03
CA ALA A 8 0.43 20.71 -14.72
C ALA A 8 1.52 20.48 -13.69
N GLU A 9 1.84 21.50 -12.89
CA GLU A 9 2.79 21.40 -11.78
C GLU A 9 2.20 20.59 -10.62
N MET A 10 0.89 20.65 -10.41
CA MET A 10 0.16 19.90 -9.39
C MET A 10 -0.56 18.68 -9.98
N TYR A 11 -0.84 17.67 -9.16
CA TYR A 11 -1.73 16.57 -9.60
C TYR A 11 -3.18 17.09 -9.70
N GLU A 12 -3.92 16.69 -10.73
CA GLU A 12 -5.32 17.09 -10.90
C GLU A 12 -6.21 16.35 -9.89
N ARG A 13 -6.06 15.03 -9.78
CA ARG A 13 -6.83 14.20 -8.85
C ARG A 13 -6.00 13.08 -8.23
N SER A 14 -6.39 12.63 -7.04
CA SER A 14 -5.88 11.41 -6.41
C SER A 14 -7.02 10.46 -6.08
N TYR A 15 -6.74 9.15 -6.07
CA TYR A 15 -7.72 8.10 -5.79
C TYR A 15 -7.17 7.19 -4.69
N MET A 16 -8.04 6.79 -3.76
CA MET A 16 -7.70 6.04 -2.56
C MET A 16 -7.90 4.54 -2.75
N HIS A 17 -6.95 3.77 -2.22
CA HIS A 17 -7.05 2.34 -1.96
C HIS A 17 -7.13 2.07 -0.46
N ARG A 18 -7.61 0.88 -0.09
CA ARG A 18 -7.55 0.36 1.30
C ARG A 18 -6.13 0.28 1.85
N ASP A 19 -5.17 -0.17 1.04
CA ASP A 19 -3.75 -0.27 1.41
C ASP A 19 -2.86 0.53 0.44
N THR A 20 -1.56 0.60 0.74
CA THR A 20 -0.53 1.27 -0.03
C THR A 20 -0.55 0.77 -1.48
N VAL A 21 -0.62 1.71 -2.43
CA VAL A 21 -0.56 1.39 -3.86
C VAL A 21 0.91 1.29 -4.25
N GLU A 22 1.36 0.10 -4.61
CA GLU A 22 2.78 -0.16 -4.89
C GLU A 22 3.11 0.09 -6.36
N HIS A 23 2.24 -0.33 -7.27
CA HIS A 23 2.45 -0.23 -8.71
C HIS A 23 1.26 0.40 -9.43
N VAL A 24 1.58 1.16 -10.47
CA VAL A 24 0.62 1.59 -11.48
C VAL A 24 1.15 1.23 -12.86
N VAL A 25 0.30 0.67 -13.70
CA VAL A 25 0.62 0.19 -15.04
C VAL A 25 -0.43 0.73 -16.00
N VAL A 26 0.01 1.15 -17.18
CA VAL A 26 -0.87 1.56 -18.27
C VAL A 26 -0.76 0.54 -19.38
N THR A 27 -1.90 0.11 -19.90
CA THR A 27 -1.95 -0.83 -21.02
C THR A 27 -1.89 -0.11 -22.36
N THR A 28 -1.51 -0.83 -23.41
CA THR A 28 -1.53 -0.29 -24.79
C THR A 28 -2.94 0.15 -25.19
N ALA A 29 -3.98 -0.51 -24.66
CA ALA A 29 -5.38 -0.15 -24.84
C ALA A 29 -5.84 1.09 -24.02
N GLY A 30 -4.97 1.69 -23.21
CA GLY A 30 -5.29 2.91 -22.45
C GLY A 30 -6.04 2.66 -21.14
N PHE A 31 -6.06 1.42 -20.65
CA PHE A 31 -6.53 1.11 -19.31
C PHE A 31 -5.43 1.32 -18.28
N VAL A 32 -5.81 1.70 -17.07
CA VAL A 32 -4.90 1.83 -15.93
C VAL A 32 -5.13 0.66 -15.01
N ILE A 33 -4.06 0.02 -14.58
CA ILE A 33 -4.06 -1.07 -13.63
C ILE A 33 -3.25 -0.63 -12.42
N THR A 34 -3.82 -0.77 -11.23
CA THR A 34 -3.16 -0.43 -9.96
C THR A 34 -3.05 -1.68 -9.11
N ILE A 35 -1.92 -1.87 -8.44
CA ILE A 35 -1.64 -3.00 -7.56
C ILE A 35 -1.32 -2.47 -6.17
N SER A 36 -2.03 -2.96 -5.16
CA SER A 36 -1.77 -2.62 -3.76
C SER A 36 -1.03 -3.73 -3.01
N ALA A 37 -0.39 -3.36 -1.91
CA ALA A 37 0.42 -4.23 -1.06
C ALA A 37 -0.36 -5.43 -0.47
N ASP A 38 -1.68 -5.31 -0.36
CA ASP A 38 -2.60 -6.37 0.09
C ASP A 38 -2.93 -7.40 -1.01
N GLY A 39 -2.35 -7.28 -2.20
CA GLY A 39 -2.54 -8.21 -3.31
C GLY A 39 -3.78 -7.92 -4.18
N HIS A 40 -4.42 -6.76 -4.01
CA HIS A 40 -5.50 -6.33 -4.89
C HIS A 40 -4.98 -5.74 -6.20
N VAL A 41 -5.66 -6.10 -7.30
CA VAL A 41 -5.43 -5.61 -8.66
C VAL A 41 -6.71 -4.95 -9.15
N LYS A 42 -6.66 -3.64 -9.41
CA LYS A 42 -7.81 -2.85 -9.83
C LYS A 42 -7.62 -2.32 -11.22
N PHE A 43 -8.70 -2.38 -12.00
CA PHE A 43 -8.78 -1.90 -13.36
C PHE A 43 -9.57 -0.59 -13.39
N TRP A 44 -9.02 0.38 -14.11
CA TRP A 44 -9.61 1.69 -14.31
C TRP A 44 -9.61 2.03 -15.80
N LYS A 45 -10.67 2.68 -16.25
CA LYS A 45 -10.81 3.16 -17.62
C LYS A 45 -10.58 4.66 -17.66
N LYS A 46 -9.67 5.13 -18.52
CA LYS A 46 -9.49 6.57 -18.76
C LYS A 46 -10.66 7.09 -19.60
N SER A 47 -11.36 8.09 -19.09
CA SER A 47 -12.36 8.88 -19.83
C SER A 47 -11.79 10.26 -20.18
N ALA A 48 -12.53 11.11 -20.89
CA ALA A 48 -12.04 12.44 -21.27
C ALA A 48 -11.69 13.31 -20.04
N GLN A 49 -12.53 13.26 -18.99
CA GLN A 49 -12.47 14.14 -17.81
C GLN A 49 -11.92 13.46 -16.53
N GLY A 50 -11.40 12.23 -16.62
CA GLY A 50 -10.88 11.52 -15.45
C GLY A 50 -10.64 10.04 -15.70
N ILE A 51 -10.77 9.25 -14.64
CA ILE A 51 -10.79 7.79 -14.70
C ILE A 51 -12.04 7.24 -14.01
N GLU A 52 -12.50 6.10 -14.50
CA GLU A 52 -13.63 5.35 -13.96
C GLU A 52 -13.13 4.01 -13.41
N PHE A 53 -13.56 3.68 -12.19
CA PHE A 53 -13.31 2.35 -11.63
C PHE A 53 -14.12 1.31 -12.41
N VAL A 54 -13.46 0.22 -12.81
CA VAL A 54 -14.10 -0.85 -13.58
C VAL A 54 -14.29 -2.10 -12.74
N LYS A 55 -13.20 -2.64 -12.19
CA LYS A 55 -13.24 -3.91 -11.46
C LYS A 55 -12.09 -4.04 -10.48
N ASP A 56 -12.34 -4.76 -9.40
CA ASP A 56 -11.36 -5.12 -8.37
C ASP A 56 -11.24 -6.62 -8.27
N PHE A 57 -10.00 -7.11 -8.24
CA PHE A 57 -9.66 -8.50 -7.97
C PHE A 57 -8.74 -8.56 -6.77
N ARG A 58 -9.13 -9.34 -5.76
CA ARG A 58 -8.16 -9.85 -4.78
C ARG A 58 -7.33 -10.95 -5.45
N ALA A 59 -6.35 -10.54 -6.23
CA ALA A 59 -5.51 -11.42 -7.01
C ALA A 59 -4.68 -12.32 -6.09
N HIS A 60 -4.03 -11.78 -5.08
CA HIS A 60 -3.20 -12.58 -4.18
C HIS A 60 -3.59 -12.35 -2.73
N LEU A 61 -3.28 -13.31 -1.85
CA LEU A 61 -3.43 -13.13 -0.40
C LEU A 61 -2.27 -12.33 0.21
N ASN A 62 -1.16 -12.25 -0.51
CA ASN A 62 0.06 -11.53 -0.16
C ASN A 62 0.39 -10.49 -1.24
N ALA A 63 1.36 -9.63 -0.96
CA ALA A 63 1.85 -8.64 -1.92
C ALA A 63 2.29 -9.29 -3.24
N VAL A 64 2.03 -8.58 -4.35
CA VAL A 64 2.44 -9.01 -5.68
C VAL A 64 3.95 -8.82 -5.80
N VAL A 65 4.69 -9.89 -6.11
CA VAL A 65 6.15 -9.86 -6.23
C VAL A 65 6.57 -9.31 -7.58
N ALA A 66 5.89 -9.73 -8.64
CA ALA A 66 6.16 -9.25 -10.00
C ALA A 66 4.86 -9.21 -10.81
N HIS A 67 4.85 -8.32 -11.79
CA HIS A 67 3.75 -8.15 -12.73
C HIS A 67 4.33 -7.91 -14.12
N SER A 68 3.56 -8.24 -15.15
CA SER A 68 3.99 -8.00 -16.53
C SER A 68 2.78 -7.79 -17.44
N LEU A 69 2.94 -6.89 -18.39
CA LEU A 69 2.00 -6.69 -19.49
C LEU A 69 2.51 -7.43 -20.72
N SER A 70 1.62 -8.10 -21.43
CA SER A 70 1.91 -8.72 -22.71
C SER A 70 2.35 -7.68 -23.76
N PRO A 71 3.14 -8.06 -24.76
CA PRO A 71 3.64 -7.12 -25.78
C PRO A 71 2.54 -6.42 -26.59
N ASP A 72 1.37 -7.03 -26.74
CA ASP A 72 0.19 -6.43 -27.39
C ASP A 72 -0.68 -5.62 -26.41
N GLY A 73 -0.42 -5.74 -25.11
CA GLY A 73 -1.12 -5.12 -24.00
C GLY A 73 -2.55 -5.62 -23.76
N GLN A 74 -2.91 -6.78 -24.32
CA GLN A 74 -4.22 -7.40 -24.14
C GLN A 74 -4.30 -8.27 -22.88
N LEU A 75 -3.17 -8.82 -22.46
CA LEU A 75 -3.06 -9.67 -21.28
C LEU A 75 -2.16 -9.03 -20.23
N PHE A 76 -2.54 -9.22 -18.97
CA PHE A 76 -1.77 -8.79 -17.81
C PHE A 76 -1.57 -9.99 -16.89
N ALA A 77 -0.39 -10.13 -16.29
CA ALA A 77 -0.10 -11.21 -15.36
C ALA A 77 0.51 -10.67 -14.08
N THR A 78 0.15 -11.30 -12.96
CA THR A 78 0.72 -11.05 -11.63
C THR A 78 1.17 -12.35 -10.99
N THR A 79 2.19 -12.27 -10.16
CA THR A 79 2.68 -13.41 -9.37
C THR A 79 3.03 -12.98 -7.96
N SER A 80 2.89 -13.89 -7.01
CA SER A 80 3.16 -13.66 -5.59
C SER A 80 3.87 -14.85 -4.96
N VAL A 81 4.21 -14.72 -3.68
CA VAL A 81 4.81 -15.79 -2.85
C VAL A 81 3.88 -17.00 -2.67
N ASP A 82 2.62 -16.89 -3.08
CA ASP A 82 1.66 -18.00 -3.15
C ASP A 82 1.96 -19.01 -4.27
N LYS A 83 3.00 -18.76 -5.08
CA LYS A 83 3.45 -19.62 -6.19
C LYS A 83 2.39 -19.79 -7.28
N MET A 84 1.56 -18.77 -7.45
CA MET A 84 0.54 -18.74 -8.49
C MET A 84 0.79 -17.54 -9.39
N VAL A 85 0.74 -17.77 -10.70
CA VAL A 85 0.66 -16.70 -11.69
C VAL A 85 -0.80 -16.55 -12.08
N LYS A 86 -1.36 -15.37 -11.90
CA LYS A 86 -2.74 -15.05 -12.31
C LYS A 86 -2.72 -14.21 -13.56
N ILE A 87 -3.57 -14.57 -14.51
CA ILE A 87 -3.65 -13.97 -15.83
C ILE A 87 -4.99 -13.29 -16.00
N PHE A 88 -4.94 -12.05 -16.45
CA PHE A 88 -6.07 -11.17 -16.67
C PHE A 88 -6.16 -10.79 -18.14
N ASP A 89 -7.36 -10.89 -18.68
CA ASP A 89 -7.75 -10.23 -19.92
C ASP A 89 -8.08 -8.77 -19.62
N VAL A 90 -7.29 -7.88 -20.21
CA VAL A 90 -7.40 -6.43 -20.00
C VAL A 90 -8.66 -5.87 -20.65
N ALA A 91 -9.07 -6.37 -21.81
CA ALA A 91 -10.20 -5.83 -22.57
C ALA A 91 -11.54 -6.25 -21.94
N ASN A 92 -11.62 -7.51 -21.48
CA ASN A 92 -12.81 -8.05 -20.84
C ASN A 92 -12.86 -7.82 -19.32
N PHE A 93 -11.77 -7.29 -18.74
CA PHE A 93 -11.59 -7.13 -17.30
C PHE A 93 -11.89 -8.43 -16.55
N ASP A 94 -11.28 -9.54 -16.97
CA ASP A 94 -11.54 -10.83 -16.34
C ASP A 94 -10.29 -11.63 -16.06
N MET A 95 -10.32 -12.44 -15.00
CA MET A 95 -9.24 -13.36 -14.69
C MET A 95 -9.47 -14.65 -15.48
N ILE A 96 -8.69 -14.85 -16.54
CA ILE A 96 -8.90 -15.94 -17.51
C ILE A 96 -8.12 -17.21 -17.19
N GLY A 97 -7.09 -17.12 -16.36
CA GLY A 97 -6.20 -18.25 -16.12
C GLY A 97 -5.38 -18.13 -14.84
N ILE A 98 -5.00 -19.28 -14.31
CA ILE A 98 -4.10 -19.40 -13.17
C ILE A 98 -3.10 -20.51 -13.49
N VAL A 99 -1.81 -20.19 -13.42
CA VAL A 99 -0.71 -21.14 -13.62
C VAL A 99 0.00 -21.34 -12.29
N GLY A 100 -0.02 -22.56 -11.78
CA GLY A 100 0.75 -22.93 -10.60
C GLY A 100 2.22 -23.13 -10.94
N VAL A 101 3.12 -22.51 -10.18
CA VAL A 101 4.56 -22.65 -10.38
C VAL A 101 5.20 -23.39 -9.20
N ASN A 102 6.10 -24.33 -9.48
CA ASN A 102 6.78 -25.09 -8.43
C ASN A 102 8.06 -24.39 -7.91
N CYS A 103 8.09 -23.06 -7.92
CA CYS A 103 9.23 -22.24 -7.45
C CYS A 103 8.72 -20.99 -6.71
N LEU A 104 9.62 -20.28 -6.01
CA LEU A 104 9.31 -18.99 -5.42
C LEU A 104 9.62 -17.90 -6.45
N PRO A 105 8.61 -17.23 -7.03
CA PRO A 105 8.83 -16.32 -8.14
C PRO A 105 9.59 -15.06 -7.71
N SER A 106 10.56 -14.64 -8.51
CA SER A 106 11.29 -13.37 -8.35
C SER A 106 11.02 -12.37 -9.47
N ALA A 107 10.80 -12.85 -10.69
CA ALA A 107 10.53 -12.02 -11.86
C ALA A 107 9.53 -12.70 -12.78
N LEU A 108 8.77 -11.89 -13.52
CA LEU A 108 7.70 -12.31 -14.41
C LEU A 108 7.80 -11.54 -15.73
N CYS A 109 7.69 -12.23 -16.86
CA CYS A 109 7.76 -11.59 -18.16
C CYS A 109 6.91 -12.35 -19.19
N TRP A 110 6.11 -11.63 -19.97
CA TRP A 110 5.47 -12.19 -21.16
C TRP A 110 6.46 -12.31 -22.30
N ILE A 111 6.45 -13.45 -22.99
CA ILE A 111 7.31 -13.74 -24.13
C ILE A 111 6.43 -14.15 -25.29
N LYS A 112 6.76 -13.71 -26.50
CA LYS A 112 6.18 -14.30 -27.71
C LYS A 112 7.13 -15.36 -28.25
N ASP A 113 6.63 -16.58 -28.37
CA ASP A 113 7.33 -17.67 -29.03
C ASP A 113 7.48 -17.30 -30.52
N PRO A 114 8.70 -17.14 -31.02
CA PRO A 114 8.95 -16.75 -32.41
C PRO A 114 8.54 -17.84 -33.42
N LEU A 115 8.56 -19.11 -33.05
CA LEU A 115 8.29 -20.25 -33.94
C LEU A 115 6.79 -20.48 -34.13
N ASP A 116 6.06 -20.55 -33.02
CA ASP A 116 4.62 -20.84 -33.00
C ASP A 116 3.76 -19.57 -32.89
N GLN A 117 4.38 -18.40 -32.67
CA GLN A 117 3.71 -17.13 -32.39
C GLN A 117 2.79 -17.17 -31.16
N SER A 118 2.83 -18.26 -30.38
CA SER A 118 2.14 -18.41 -29.11
C SER A 118 2.73 -17.45 -28.08
N THR A 119 1.87 -16.99 -27.19
CA THR A 119 2.28 -16.08 -26.10
C THR A 119 2.49 -16.94 -24.86
N CYS A 120 3.66 -16.84 -24.26
CA CYS A 120 4.10 -17.61 -23.11
C CYS A 120 4.47 -16.69 -21.95
N ILE A 121 4.61 -17.25 -20.76
CA ILE A 121 5.02 -16.53 -19.55
C ILE A 121 6.32 -17.14 -19.04
N ALA A 122 7.36 -16.32 -18.89
CA ALA A 122 8.55 -16.68 -18.15
C ALA A 122 8.44 -16.26 -16.69
N VAL A 123 8.80 -17.18 -15.80
CA VAL A 123 8.87 -16.99 -14.35
C VAL A 123 10.27 -17.38 -13.89
N ALA A 124 10.96 -16.44 -13.24
CA ALA A 124 12.25 -16.70 -12.63
C ALA A 124 12.07 -17.20 -11.19
N ASP A 125 12.91 -18.15 -10.79
CA ASP A 125 13.01 -18.58 -9.41
C ASP A 125 13.91 -17.64 -8.59
N SER A 126 13.52 -17.39 -7.35
CA SER A 126 14.25 -16.55 -6.41
C SER A 126 15.39 -17.28 -5.71
N GLU A 127 15.34 -18.63 -5.66
CA GLU A 127 16.32 -19.47 -4.98
C GLU A 127 17.37 -20.07 -5.93
N SER A 128 17.02 -20.27 -7.21
CA SER A 128 17.91 -20.81 -8.25
C SER A 128 18.06 -19.86 -9.44
N PRO A 129 19.08 -20.01 -10.31
CA PRO A 129 19.20 -19.23 -11.54
C PRO A 129 18.18 -19.64 -12.62
N THR A 130 17.26 -20.55 -12.30
CA THR A 130 16.37 -21.19 -13.26
C THR A 130 15.24 -20.25 -13.67
N VAL A 131 14.98 -20.19 -14.98
CA VAL A 131 13.81 -19.54 -15.56
C VAL A 131 12.91 -20.60 -16.20
N PHE A 132 11.65 -20.63 -15.80
CA PHE A 132 10.64 -21.53 -16.31
C PHE A 132 9.73 -20.77 -17.28
N VAL A 133 9.48 -21.33 -18.46
CA VAL A 133 8.55 -20.77 -19.44
C VAL A 133 7.33 -21.66 -19.54
N PHE A 134 6.16 -21.08 -19.30
CA PHE A 134 4.86 -21.74 -19.33
C PHE A 134 4.04 -21.24 -20.51
N ASP A 135 3.27 -22.13 -21.12
CA ASP A 135 2.14 -21.71 -21.93
C ASP A 135 0.95 -21.49 -20.99
N TYR A 136 0.46 -20.25 -20.95
CA TYR A 136 -0.59 -19.84 -20.03
C TYR A 136 -1.96 -20.44 -20.35
N ARG A 137 -2.15 -20.98 -21.56
CA ARG A 137 -3.37 -21.68 -21.98
C ARG A 137 -3.29 -23.19 -21.79
N ALA A 138 -2.10 -23.72 -21.55
CA ALA A 138 -1.84 -25.15 -21.44
C ALA A 138 -1.67 -25.59 -19.98
N SER A 139 -1.16 -26.80 -19.75
CA SER A 139 -0.93 -27.38 -18.43
C SER A 139 0.04 -26.55 -17.57
N SER A 140 0.03 -26.81 -16.26
CA SER A 140 0.97 -26.21 -15.29
C SER A 140 2.41 -26.73 -15.42
N GLU A 141 2.76 -27.43 -16.51
CA GLU A 141 4.12 -27.91 -16.75
C GLU A 141 4.90 -26.89 -17.59
N PRO A 142 6.18 -26.64 -17.29
CA PRO A 142 6.98 -25.70 -18.05
C PRO A 142 7.26 -26.25 -19.46
N LYS A 143 6.96 -25.45 -20.49
CA LYS A 143 7.32 -25.72 -21.89
C LYS A 143 8.84 -25.69 -22.09
N TYR A 144 9.52 -24.73 -21.44
CA TYR A 144 10.97 -24.61 -21.45
C TYR A 144 11.51 -24.34 -20.04
N THR A 145 12.71 -24.83 -19.75
CA THR A 145 13.41 -24.57 -18.49
C THR A 145 14.85 -24.19 -18.81
N PHE A 146 15.28 -23.02 -18.33
CA PHE A 146 16.61 -22.49 -18.56
C PHE A 146 17.38 -22.38 -17.25
N SER A 147 18.42 -23.18 -17.05
CA SER A 147 19.27 -23.13 -15.85
C SER A 147 20.59 -22.36 -16.05
N ASP A 148 21.00 -22.16 -17.31
CA ASP A 148 22.39 -21.79 -17.64
C ASP A 148 22.55 -20.35 -18.13
N ILE A 149 21.47 -19.56 -18.16
CA ILE A 149 21.51 -18.15 -18.61
C ILE A 149 22.30 -17.31 -17.61
N HIS A 150 21.98 -17.44 -16.32
CA HIS A 150 22.64 -16.73 -15.23
C HIS A 150 23.29 -17.69 -14.25
N ARG A 151 24.25 -17.18 -13.46
CA ARG A 151 24.83 -17.94 -12.33
C ARG A 151 24.11 -17.69 -11.00
N LEU A 152 23.37 -16.60 -10.93
CA LEU A 152 22.62 -16.16 -9.75
C LEU A 152 21.14 -16.05 -10.11
N PRO A 153 20.23 -16.09 -9.12
CA PRO A 153 18.81 -15.92 -9.35
C PRO A 153 18.48 -14.65 -10.12
N VAL A 154 17.56 -14.75 -11.08
CA VAL A 154 17.10 -13.63 -11.91
C VAL A 154 16.13 -12.78 -11.10
N VAL A 155 16.26 -11.45 -11.19
CA VAL A 155 15.43 -10.48 -10.45
C VAL A 155 14.56 -9.61 -11.35
N LEU A 156 14.94 -9.43 -12.61
CA LEU A 156 14.18 -8.64 -13.58
C LEU A 156 14.22 -9.30 -14.95
N MET A 157 13.13 -9.17 -15.69
CA MET A 157 13.02 -9.63 -17.06
C MET A 157 12.12 -8.66 -17.84
N ALA A 158 12.47 -8.37 -19.10
CA ALA A 158 11.53 -7.80 -20.07
C ALA A 158 11.79 -8.36 -21.45
N TYR A 159 10.71 -8.51 -22.21
CA TYR A 159 10.76 -9.03 -23.57
C TYR A 159 10.72 -7.91 -24.59
N SER A 160 11.71 -7.91 -25.48
CA SER A 160 11.77 -7.06 -26.65
C SER A 160 11.14 -7.77 -27.83
N SER A 161 10.02 -7.26 -28.33
CA SER A 161 9.35 -7.81 -29.52
C SER A 161 10.10 -7.49 -30.82
N ALA A 162 10.73 -6.32 -30.92
CA ALA A 162 11.52 -5.92 -32.09
C ALA A 162 12.76 -6.79 -32.27
N PHE A 163 13.46 -7.09 -31.16
CA PHE A 163 14.67 -7.91 -31.18
C PHE A 163 14.41 -9.39 -30.87
N LYS A 164 13.15 -9.78 -30.60
CA LYS A 164 12.72 -11.14 -30.27
C LYS A 164 13.57 -11.77 -29.16
N CYS A 165 13.85 -11.01 -28.11
CA CYS A 165 14.75 -11.42 -27.05
C CYS A 165 14.22 -11.02 -25.68
N VAL A 166 14.55 -11.79 -24.66
CA VAL A 166 14.39 -11.40 -23.27
C VAL A 166 15.68 -10.79 -22.78
N ILE A 167 15.56 -9.63 -22.14
CA ILE A 167 16.63 -9.00 -21.37
C ILE A 167 16.37 -9.34 -19.91
N SER A 168 17.29 -10.05 -19.28
CA SER A 168 17.18 -10.45 -17.87
C SER A 168 18.35 -9.94 -17.04
N VAL A 169 18.09 -9.72 -15.75
CA VAL A 169 19.10 -9.27 -14.80
C VAL A 169 19.13 -10.18 -13.58
N ASP A 170 20.33 -10.58 -13.13
CA ASP A 170 20.48 -11.39 -11.91
C ASP A 170 20.76 -10.57 -10.65
N LYS A 171 20.69 -11.24 -9.49
CA LYS A 171 21.05 -10.68 -8.16
C LYS A 171 22.49 -10.14 -8.09
N GLY A 172 23.36 -10.44 -9.04
CA GLY A 172 24.71 -9.90 -9.13
C GLY A 172 24.83 -8.64 -9.99
N GLY A 173 23.72 -8.18 -10.58
CA GLY A 173 23.70 -7.05 -11.50
C GLY A 173 24.27 -7.39 -12.89
N MET A 174 24.25 -8.66 -13.30
CA MET A 174 24.58 -9.03 -14.68
C MET A 174 23.35 -8.98 -15.56
N ILE A 175 23.47 -8.31 -16.70
CA ILE A 175 22.45 -8.29 -17.75
C ILE A 175 22.80 -9.35 -18.81
N GLU A 176 21.83 -10.19 -19.13
CA GLU A 176 21.91 -11.22 -20.18
C GLU A 176 20.78 -11.04 -21.19
N TYR A 177 21.02 -11.56 -22.39
CA TYR A 177 20.07 -11.56 -23.50
C TYR A 177 19.91 -12.99 -23.98
N TRP A 178 18.67 -13.43 -24.12
CA TRP A 178 18.35 -14.79 -24.57
C TRP A 178 17.06 -14.82 -25.37
N SER A 179 16.91 -15.82 -26.22
CA SER A 179 15.66 -16.10 -26.95
C SER A 179 15.15 -17.50 -26.59
N VAL A 180 13.86 -17.72 -26.82
CA VAL A 180 13.25 -19.06 -26.77
C VAL A 180 13.61 -19.87 -28.03
N ASP A 181 14.08 -19.24 -29.11
CA ASP A 181 14.62 -19.94 -30.29
C ASP A 181 15.81 -20.82 -29.92
N GLU A 182 15.89 -22.05 -30.44
CA GLU A 182 17.12 -22.84 -30.38
C GLU A 182 18.26 -22.11 -31.13
N PRO A 183 19.49 -21.99 -30.56
CA PRO A 183 20.05 -22.73 -29.44
C PRO A 183 19.92 -22.04 -28.07
N HIS A 184 18.89 -21.21 -27.88
CA HIS A 184 18.58 -20.47 -26.65
C HIS A 184 19.70 -19.50 -26.23
N LYS A 185 20.29 -18.86 -27.23
CA LYS A 185 21.40 -17.91 -27.07
C LYS A 185 21.00 -16.52 -27.56
N LEU A 186 21.98 -15.63 -27.53
CA LEU A 186 21.90 -14.29 -28.09
C LEU A 186 21.28 -14.35 -29.51
N PRO A 187 20.13 -13.70 -29.74
CA PRO A 187 19.50 -13.72 -31.06
C PRO A 187 20.32 -12.89 -32.06
N PRO A 188 20.33 -13.25 -33.36
CA PRO A 188 21.11 -12.54 -34.37
C PRO A 188 20.61 -11.12 -34.67
N THR A 189 19.48 -10.74 -34.09
CA THR A 189 18.86 -9.41 -34.21
C THR A 189 19.63 -8.34 -33.43
N VAL A 190 20.44 -8.71 -32.44
CA VAL A 190 21.31 -7.76 -31.73
C VAL A 190 22.66 -7.62 -32.42
N GLY A 191 23.24 -6.42 -32.37
CA GLY A 191 24.43 -6.02 -33.12
C GLY A 191 25.76 -6.33 -32.45
N PHE A 192 25.80 -7.21 -31.47
CA PHE A 192 27.03 -7.63 -30.77
C PHE A 192 27.06 -9.15 -30.65
N ASN A 193 28.28 -9.72 -30.62
CA ASN A 193 28.46 -11.16 -30.42
C ASN A 193 29.22 -11.48 -29.12
N LEU A 194 30.02 -10.53 -28.64
CA LEU A 194 30.85 -10.68 -27.45
C LEU A 194 30.44 -9.65 -26.40
N LYS A 195 30.34 -10.07 -25.14
CA LYS A 195 30.02 -9.18 -24.01
C LYS A 195 31.06 -8.08 -23.78
N SER A 196 32.30 -8.26 -24.25
CA SER A 196 33.34 -7.22 -24.20
C SER A 196 33.04 -6.01 -25.09
N GLN A 197 32.10 -6.14 -26.04
CA GLN A 197 31.68 -5.06 -26.93
C GLN A 197 30.57 -4.18 -26.34
N THR A 198 30.03 -4.57 -25.19
CA THR A 198 28.85 -3.96 -24.56
C THR A 198 29.20 -3.36 -23.20
N ASP A 199 28.25 -2.63 -22.60
CA ASP A 199 28.38 -2.07 -21.25
C ASP A 199 27.45 -2.79 -20.25
N LEU A 200 27.02 -4.01 -20.58
CA LEU A 200 26.05 -4.79 -19.81
C LEU A 200 26.56 -5.23 -18.42
N TYR A 201 27.86 -5.07 -18.15
CA TYR A 201 28.49 -5.33 -16.85
C TYR A 201 28.58 -4.09 -15.94
N GLU A 202 28.04 -2.94 -16.35
CA GLU A 202 28.12 -1.67 -15.61
C GLU A 202 27.55 -1.79 -14.18
N PHE A 203 26.44 -2.51 -14.01
CA PHE A 203 25.81 -2.75 -12.70
C PHE A 203 26.71 -3.60 -11.80
N LYS A 204 27.23 -4.73 -12.30
CA LYS A 204 28.19 -5.56 -11.57
C LYS A 204 29.48 -4.81 -11.21
N LYS A 205 30.01 -3.99 -12.12
CA LYS A 205 31.21 -3.16 -11.87
C LYS A 205 30.99 -2.21 -10.69
N ARG A 206 29.77 -1.68 -10.55
CA ARG A 206 29.36 -0.80 -9.44
C ARG A 206 28.85 -1.55 -8.21
N LYS A 207 28.74 -2.87 -8.28
CA LYS A 207 28.17 -3.72 -7.22
C LYS A 207 26.76 -3.28 -6.84
N CYS A 208 25.95 -2.95 -7.84
CA CYS A 208 24.56 -2.56 -7.65
C CYS A 208 23.63 -3.41 -8.52
N VAL A 209 22.40 -3.58 -8.05
CA VAL A 209 21.35 -4.32 -8.76
C VAL A 209 20.24 -3.35 -9.18
N PRO A 210 19.78 -3.38 -10.44
CA PRO A 210 18.61 -2.59 -10.82
C PRO A 210 17.34 -3.17 -10.19
N ASN A 211 16.38 -2.31 -9.89
CA ASN A 211 15.07 -2.66 -9.32
C ASN A 211 13.91 -2.57 -10.33
N SER A 212 14.14 -1.90 -11.46
CA SER A 212 13.17 -1.76 -12.54
C SER A 212 13.91 -1.82 -13.88
N LEU A 213 13.29 -2.47 -14.87
CA LEU A 213 13.75 -2.56 -16.25
C LEU A 213 12.54 -2.30 -17.14
N VAL A 214 12.62 -1.25 -17.96
CA VAL A 214 11.52 -0.81 -18.84
C VAL A 214 12.08 -0.60 -20.25
N LEU A 215 11.38 -1.10 -21.27
CA LEU A 215 11.71 -0.90 -22.68
C LEU A 215 11.02 0.36 -23.22
N SER A 216 11.65 1.02 -24.19
CA SER A 216 10.98 2.05 -25.00
C SER A 216 9.92 1.41 -25.91
N SER A 217 8.95 2.19 -26.37
CA SER A 217 7.85 1.67 -27.20
C SER A 217 8.32 1.07 -28.54
N ASP A 218 9.41 1.59 -29.10
CA ASP A 218 10.08 1.06 -30.30
C ASP A 218 11.04 -0.11 -29.99
N ASN A 219 11.22 -0.45 -28.72
CA ASN A 219 12.16 -1.45 -28.21
C ASN A 219 13.64 -1.19 -28.54
N GLU A 220 14.02 0.00 -29.00
CA GLU A 220 15.43 0.33 -29.31
C GLU A 220 16.27 0.61 -28.07
N LEU A 221 15.62 1.11 -27.01
CA LEU A 221 16.25 1.47 -25.74
C LEU A 221 15.61 0.71 -24.58
N PHE A 222 16.38 0.51 -23.52
CA PHE A 222 15.84 0.10 -22.23
C PHE A 222 16.46 0.92 -21.11
N ALA A 223 15.64 1.25 -20.10
CA ALA A 223 16.04 1.98 -18.92
C ALA A 223 16.03 1.04 -17.71
N CYS A 224 17.10 1.11 -16.94
CA CYS A 224 17.22 0.42 -15.67
C CYS A 224 17.38 1.44 -14.54
N THR A 225 16.56 1.33 -13.50
CA THR A 225 16.65 2.16 -12.29
C THR A 225 17.33 1.38 -11.18
N SER A 226 18.25 2.00 -10.44
CA SER A 226 18.85 1.41 -9.24
C SER A 226 18.84 2.40 -8.08
N VAL A 227 18.28 1.96 -6.97
CA VAL A 227 18.21 2.72 -5.72
C VAL A 227 19.52 2.72 -4.97
N GLU A 228 20.27 1.62 -5.02
CA GLU A 228 21.54 1.44 -4.29
C GLU A 228 22.58 2.49 -4.66
N ASP A 229 22.63 2.87 -5.94
CA ASP A 229 23.49 3.94 -6.43
C ASP A 229 22.73 5.19 -6.89
N SER A 230 21.41 5.21 -6.64
CA SER A 230 20.49 6.30 -6.98
C SER A 230 20.67 6.80 -8.42
N ALA A 231 20.74 5.88 -9.39
CA ALA A 231 20.98 6.24 -10.78
C ALA A 231 20.07 5.48 -11.75
N ILE A 232 19.74 6.15 -12.85
CA ILE A 232 19.01 5.61 -13.98
C ILE A 232 19.97 5.48 -15.15
N ARG A 233 19.95 4.32 -15.81
CA ARG A 233 20.81 4.02 -16.95
C ARG A 233 19.97 3.63 -18.14
N VAL A 234 20.21 4.28 -19.27
CA VAL A 234 19.58 3.97 -20.54
C VAL A 234 20.60 3.28 -21.41
N PHE A 235 20.25 2.14 -21.96
CA PHE A 235 21.09 1.34 -22.85
C PHE A 235 20.42 1.18 -24.20
N SER A 236 21.22 1.01 -25.25
CA SER A 236 20.72 0.58 -26.55
C SER A 236 20.53 -0.94 -26.55
N VAL A 237 19.34 -1.41 -26.91
CA VAL A 237 19.03 -2.85 -27.01
C VAL A 237 19.91 -3.50 -28.08
N PHE A 238 20.02 -2.87 -29.25
CA PHE A 238 20.81 -3.39 -30.37
C PHE A 238 22.30 -3.53 -30.04
N THR A 239 22.92 -2.54 -29.41
CA THR A 239 24.37 -2.53 -29.18
C THR A 239 24.79 -3.02 -27.78
N GLY A 240 23.85 -3.07 -26.82
CA GLY A 240 24.14 -3.33 -25.41
C GLY A 240 25.01 -2.25 -24.74
N LYS A 241 25.23 -1.12 -25.39
CA LYS A 241 26.06 -0.02 -24.88
C LYS A 241 25.24 0.96 -24.05
N LEU A 242 25.90 1.57 -23.08
CA LEU A 242 25.31 2.61 -22.25
C LEU A 242 25.10 3.86 -23.10
N TYR A 243 23.85 4.26 -23.25
CA TYR A 243 23.45 5.44 -24.01
C TYR A 243 23.49 6.70 -23.13
N ARG A 244 22.87 6.64 -21.94
CA ARG A 244 22.82 7.75 -20.98
C ARG A 244 22.81 7.25 -19.54
N ARG A 245 23.32 8.07 -18.62
CA ARG A 245 23.21 7.87 -17.17
C ARG A 245 22.75 9.15 -16.51
N PHE A 246 21.72 9.04 -15.69
CA PHE A 246 21.20 10.11 -14.84
C PHE A 246 21.43 9.72 -13.40
N SER A 247 22.05 10.60 -12.62
CA SER A 247 22.30 10.39 -11.21
C SER A 247 21.31 11.26 -10.44
N GLU A 248 20.67 10.64 -9.46
CA GLU A 248 19.72 11.26 -8.53
C GLU A 248 20.26 11.12 -7.10
N SER A 249 21.58 11.12 -6.96
CA SER A 249 22.21 11.05 -5.66
C SER A 249 21.80 12.25 -4.80
N VAL A 250 21.68 12.01 -3.50
CA VAL A 250 21.40 13.06 -2.51
C VAL A 250 22.45 14.19 -2.57
N ASN A 251 23.70 13.86 -2.86
CA ASN A 251 24.79 14.83 -2.97
C ASN A 251 24.62 15.75 -4.18
N GLU A 252 24.21 15.21 -5.33
CA GLU A 252 23.89 16.02 -6.50
C GLU A 252 22.65 16.88 -6.27
N SER A 253 21.64 16.35 -5.59
CA SER A 253 20.46 17.13 -5.21
C SER A 253 20.82 18.31 -4.32
N ARG A 254 21.73 18.14 -3.35
CA ARG A 254 22.28 19.23 -2.53
C ARG A 254 23.09 20.23 -3.35
N ALA A 255 23.92 19.76 -4.28
CA ALA A 255 24.70 20.62 -5.15
C ALA A 255 23.82 21.48 -6.05
N ILE A 256 22.74 20.91 -6.61
CA ILE A 256 21.77 21.63 -7.43
C ILE A 256 20.99 22.64 -6.58
N GLN A 257 20.63 22.31 -5.32
CA GLN A 257 19.92 23.22 -4.42
C GLN A 257 20.74 24.48 -4.08
N HIS A 258 22.06 24.33 -3.90
CA HIS A 258 22.97 25.42 -3.50
C HIS A 258 23.77 26.05 -4.65
N GLY A 259 23.65 25.53 -5.88
CA GLY A 259 24.37 26.01 -7.06
C GLY A 259 23.68 27.16 -7.79
N ASP A 260 24.38 27.76 -8.75
CA ASP A 260 23.86 28.88 -9.55
C ASP A 260 22.74 28.45 -10.54
N GLU A 261 22.71 27.17 -10.94
CA GLU A 261 21.63 26.58 -11.75
C GLU A 261 20.36 26.22 -10.92
N SER A 262 20.36 26.54 -9.63
CA SER A 262 19.27 26.18 -8.69
C SER A 262 17.91 26.73 -9.10
N GLY A 263 17.83 27.85 -9.83
CA GLY A 263 16.58 28.61 -10.02
C GLY A 263 15.32 27.77 -10.30
N LYS A 264 15.37 26.84 -11.27
CA LYS A 264 14.20 26.00 -11.61
C LYS A 264 13.94 24.87 -10.62
N PHE A 265 14.98 24.34 -9.96
CA PHE A 265 14.91 23.15 -9.11
C PHE A 265 14.95 23.45 -7.61
N ARG A 266 15.19 24.71 -7.23
CA ARG A 266 15.32 25.15 -5.84
C ARG A 266 13.99 25.00 -5.12
N LEU A 267 14.05 24.35 -3.97
CA LEU A 267 12.96 24.26 -3.00
C LEU A 267 13.23 25.24 -1.86
N ASP A 268 12.20 25.54 -1.07
CA ASP A 268 12.40 26.16 0.24
C ASP A 268 13.29 25.26 1.12
N ASP A 269 14.17 25.83 1.94
CA ASP A 269 15.16 25.04 2.69
C ASP A 269 14.51 24.10 3.72
N MET A 270 13.39 24.51 4.32
CA MET A 270 12.63 23.64 5.23
C MET A 270 11.97 22.50 4.46
N GLU A 271 11.37 22.78 3.30
CA GLU A 271 10.79 21.76 2.42
C GLU A 271 11.83 20.78 1.90
N PHE A 272 12.98 21.29 1.45
CA PHE A 272 14.11 20.47 1.01
C PHE A 272 14.58 19.55 2.12
N GLY A 273 14.71 20.06 3.35
CA GLY A 273 15.06 19.26 4.53
C GLY A 273 14.05 18.13 4.80
N ARG A 274 12.74 18.41 4.69
CA ARG A 274 11.68 17.39 4.84
C ARG A 274 11.77 16.31 3.76
N ARG A 275 11.89 16.70 2.48
CA ARG A 275 12.00 15.73 1.38
C ARG A 275 13.27 14.91 1.44
N LEU A 276 14.37 15.52 1.88
CA LEU A 276 15.63 14.83 2.10
C LEU A 276 15.52 13.77 3.21
N ALA A 277 14.78 14.05 4.28
CA ALA A 277 14.51 13.05 5.33
C ALA A 277 13.70 11.86 4.78
N ILE A 278 12.66 12.15 3.98
CA ILE A 278 11.84 11.13 3.32
C ILE A 278 12.68 10.32 2.31
N GLU A 279 13.55 10.96 1.53
CA GLU A 279 14.43 10.28 0.57
C GLU A 279 15.34 9.29 1.29
N ASN A 280 15.97 9.71 2.39
CA ASN A 280 16.83 8.82 3.18
C ASN A 280 16.07 7.64 3.80
N GLU A 281 14.78 7.82 4.13
CA GLU A 281 13.93 6.73 4.58
C GLU A 281 13.57 5.78 3.42
N LEU A 282 13.20 6.32 2.25
CA LEU A 282 12.89 5.56 1.05
C LEU A 282 14.06 4.67 0.62
N LEU A 283 15.28 5.23 0.57
CA LEU A 283 16.50 4.51 0.17
C LEU A 283 16.83 3.34 1.11
N LYS A 284 16.38 3.37 2.36
CA LYS A 284 16.56 2.29 3.35
C LYS A 284 15.40 1.29 3.36
N SER A 285 14.26 1.65 2.75
CA SER A 285 13.04 0.85 2.73
C SER A 285 12.98 -0.06 1.50
N ALA A 286 12.28 -1.18 1.63
CA ALA A 286 11.93 -2.04 0.49
C ALA A 286 11.12 -1.28 -0.58
N ALA A 287 10.34 -0.27 -0.17
CA ALA A 287 9.53 0.54 -1.09
C ALA A 287 10.37 1.34 -2.09
N GLY A 288 11.65 1.61 -1.80
CA GLY A 288 12.57 2.18 -2.79
C GLY A 288 12.63 1.33 -4.05
N LYS A 289 12.55 0.00 -3.93
CA LYS A 289 12.59 -0.93 -5.08
C LYS A 289 11.40 -0.81 -6.03
N LEU A 290 10.33 -0.11 -5.64
CA LEU A 290 9.18 0.13 -6.50
C LEU A 290 9.42 1.27 -7.51
N SER A 291 10.53 2.02 -7.37
CA SER A 291 10.86 3.14 -8.25
C SER A 291 11.09 2.66 -9.68
N ASN A 292 10.49 3.34 -10.66
CA ASN A 292 10.77 3.07 -12.07
C ASN A 292 11.08 4.35 -12.86
N ALA A 293 11.56 4.13 -14.08
CA ALA A 293 11.71 5.16 -15.10
C ALA A 293 10.97 4.68 -16.35
N ILE A 294 10.16 5.55 -16.93
CA ILE A 294 9.33 5.23 -18.10
C ILE A 294 9.71 6.11 -19.28
N PHE A 295 9.59 5.56 -20.48
CA PHE A 295 9.74 6.32 -21.71
C PHE A 295 8.40 6.95 -22.12
N ASP A 296 8.49 8.03 -22.89
CA ASP A 296 7.38 8.41 -23.74
C ASP A 296 7.29 7.48 -24.97
N GLU A 297 6.12 7.42 -25.61
CA GLU A 297 5.80 6.68 -26.82
C GLU A 297 6.76 6.98 -27.99
N SER A 298 7.39 8.15 -28.02
CA SER A 298 8.41 8.46 -29.05
C SER A 298 9.83 7.98 -28.71
N GLY A 299 10.06 7.49 -27.49
CA GLY A 299 11.38 7.06 -27.02
C GLY A 299 12.40 8.19 -26.82
N LYS A 300 11.98 9.46 -26.92
CA LYS A 300 12.88 10.64 -26.88
C LYS A 300 12.95 11.28 -25.49
N PHE A 301 11.96 11.02 -24.65
CA PHE A 301 11.85 11.54 -23.29
C PHE A 301 11.83 10.39 -22.30
N LEU A 302 12.47 10.62 -21.16
CA LEU A 302 12.49 9.73 -20.02
C LEU A 302 11.88 10.45 -18.82
N LEU A 303 10.92 9.80 -18.16
CA LEU A 303 10.25 10.29 -16.97
C LEU A 303 10.62 9.43 -15.78
N PHE A 304 10.99 10.05 -14.67
CA PHE A 304 11.31 9.34 -13.43
C PHE A 304 11.09 10.25 -12.21
N ALA A 305 10.79 9.63 -11.07
CA ALA A 305 10.55 10.35 -9.83
C ALA A 305 11.86 10.66 -9.09
N SER A 306 12.04 11.91 -8.69
CA SER A 306 13.19 12.44 -7.96
C SER A 306 12.77 13.08 -6.63
N LEU A 307 13.75 13.49 -5.81
CA LEU A 307 13.52 14.26 -4.59
C LEU A 307 12.71 15.54 -4.84
N VAL A 308 12.93 16.22 -5.97
CA VAL A 308 12.26 17.50 -6.30
C VAL A 308 10.85 17.30 -6.85
N GLY A 309 10.54 16.13 -7.38
CA GLY A 309 9.31 15.84 -8.12
C GLY A 309 9.58 14.87 -9.28
N ILE A 310 8.67 14.79 -10.24
CA ILE A 310 8.83 13.93 -11.41
C ILE A 310 9.58 14.70 -12.50
N LYS A 311 10.79 14.27 -12.84
CA LYS A 311 11.62 14.88 -13.88
C LYS A 311 11.27 14.30 -15.23
N ILE A 312 11.11 15.16 -16.23
CA ILE A 312 11.00 14.81 -17.64
C ILE A 312 12.28 15.24 -18.34
N VAL A 313 13.05 14.29 -18.83
CA VAL A 313 14.37 14.52 -19.43
C VAL A 313 14.33 14.20 -20.91
N SER A 314 14.84 15.11 -21.74
CA SER A 314 15.08 14.80 -23.15
C SER A 314 16.35 13.99 -23.29
N LEU A 315 16.26 12.78 -23.83
CA LEU A 315 17.40 11.90 -24.07
C LEU A 315 18.32 12.44 -25.19
N VAL A 316 17.74 13.17 -26.14
CA VAL A 316 18.46 13.83 -27.24
C VAL A 316 19.24 15.04 -26.74
N ALA A 317 18.56 15.97 -26.06
CA ALA A 317 19.19 17.19 -25.58
C ALA A 317 20.00 17.00 -24.28
N ASN A 318 19.83 15.85 -23.60
CA ASN A 318 20.42 15.53 -22.30
C ASN A 318 20.14 16.62 -21.24
N LYS A 319 18.91 17.10 -21.19
CA LYS A 319 18.47 18.18 -20.29
C LYS A 319 17.10 17.87 -19.70
N VAL A 320 16.90 18.26 -18.45
CA VAL A 320 15.59 18.26 -17.81
C VAL A 320 14.74 19.35 -18.47
N VAL A 321 13.63 18.95 -19.07
CA VAL A 321 12.74 19.84 -19.82
C VAL A 321 11.60 20.35 -18.94
N ARG A 322 11.10 19.50 -18.04
CA ARG A 322 9.99 19.82 -17.12
C ARG A 322 10.14 19.03 -15.81
N VAL A 323 9.61 19.59 -14.73
CA VAL A 323 9.42 18.90 -13.45
C VAL A 323 7.97 19.04 -13.05
N LEU A 324 7.30 17.92 -12.78
CA LEU A 324 5.94 17.87 -12.26
C LEU A 324 5.97 17.59 -10.76
N GLY A 325 4.93 17.99 -10.04
CA GLY A 325 4.79 17.73 -8.61
C GLY A 325 5.81 18.47 -7.74
N LYS A 326 6.39 19.57 -8.24
CA LYS A 326 7.36 20.36 -7.45
C LYS A 326 6.70 20.96 -6.21
N SER A 327 5.47 21.41 -6.33
CA SER A 327 4.64 21.93 -5.24
C SER A 327 4.11 20.84 -4.31
N GLU A 328 4.25 19.56 -4.68
CA GLU A 328 3.72 18.44 -3.90
C GLU A 328 4.69 17.94 -2.85
N SER A 329 4.21 17.77 -1.62
CA SER A 329 5.00 17.19 -0.53
C SER A 329 5.27 15.68 -0.68
N CYS A 330 4.57 15.01 -1.60
CA CYS A 330 4.63 13.56 -1.80
C CYS A 330 5.91 13.14 -2.52
N ARG A 331 6.54 12.06 -2.04
CA ARG A 331 7.62 11.38 -2.76
C ARG A 331 7.04 10.32 -3.68
N PHE A 332 6.91 10.65 -4.97
CA PHE A 332 6.42 9.72 -5.99
C PHE A 332 7.40 8.56 -6.21
N VAL A 333 6.91 7.39 -6.63
CA VAL A 333 7.74 6.18 -6.75
C VAL A 333 7.52 5.45 -8.08
N SER A 334 6.34 4.85 -8.28
CA SER A 334 6.00 4.17 -9.53
C SER A 334 5.25 5.11 -10.47
N LEU A 335 5.61 5.13 -11.75
CA LEU A 335 5.05 5.98 -12.80
C LEU A 335 4.47 5.13 -13.95
N ALA A 336 3.39 5.62 -14.57
CA ALA A 336 2.86 5.10 -15.84
C ALA A 336 2.19 6.23 -16.66
N LEU A 337 2.30 6.18 -17.99
CA LEU A 337 1.92 7.30 -18.88
C LEU A 337 0.91 6.86 -19.95
N ILE A 338 -0.13 7.66 -20.16
CA ILE A 338 -1.03 7.64 -21.32
C ILE A 338 -0.77 8.93 -22.13
N GLN A 339 -0.42 8.85 -23.41
CA GLN A 339 -0.17 10.06 -24.23
C GLN A 339 -1.33 10.51 -25.12
N GLY A 340 -2.52 9.96 -24.89
CA GLY A 340 -3.73 10.36 -25.61
C GLY A 340 -3.78 9.88 -27.07
N THR A 341 -4.88 10.16 -27.75
CA THR A 341 -5.03 9.99 -29.20
C THR A 341 -5.20 11.37 -29.84
N THR A 342 -4.54 11.61 -30.98
CA THR A 342 -4.71 12.84 -31.74
C THR A 342 -6.10 12.88 -32.38
N SER A 343 -6.64 14.09 -32.60
CA SER A 343 -7.82 14.32 -33.44
C SER A 343 -7.67 13.77 -34.86
N ASP A 344 -6.44 13.53 -35.31
CA ASP A 344 -6.11 12.77 -36.53
C ASP A 344 -5.84 11.31 -36.14
N GLY A 345 -6.77 10.42 -36.50
CA GLY A 345 -6.78 9.01 -36.11
C GLY A 345 -5.55 8.20 -36.51
N GLY A 346 -4.55 8.15 -35.64
CA GLY A 346 -3.51 7.11 -35.63
C GLY A 346 -4.02 5.82 -34.96
N PRO A 347 -3.50 4.65 -35.33
CA PRO A 347 -4.11 3.37 -34.98
C PRO A 347 -3.82 2.99 -33.53
N ARG A 348 -4.71 3.42 -32.62
CA ARG A 348 -5.01 2.64 -31.42
C ARG A 348 -6.25 1.82 -31.77
N VAL A 349 -6.14 0.50 -31.69
CA VAL A 349 -7.28 -0.40 -31.94
C VAL A 349 -8.30 -0.16 -30.84
N ASP A 350 -9.35 0.59 -31.18
CA ASP A 350 -10.56 0.74 -30.37
C ASP A 350 -11.27 -0.61 -30.26
N LEU A 351 -10.83 -1.48 -29.34
CA LEU A 351 -11.59 -2.64 -28.87
C LEU A 351 -12.59 -2.22 -27.79
N ALA A 352 -13.29 -1.13 -28.06
CA ALA A 352 -14.56 -0.76 -27.46
C ALA A 352 -15.27 0.22 -28.41
N ALA A 353 -15.24 -0.06 -29.71
CA ALA A 353 -16.17 0.57 -30.64
C ALA A 353 -17.57 0.17 -30.19
N SER A 354 -18.17 1.08 -29.43
CA SER A 354 -19.61 1.22 -29.29
C SER A 354 -20.27 0.95 -30.64
N SER A 355 -21.44 0.34 -30.57
CA SER A 355 -22.43 0.02 -31.61
C SER A 355 -22.81 1.13 -32.61
N ASN A 356 -22.05 2.22 -32.71
CA ASN A 356 -22.28 3.38 -33.56
C ASN A 356 -21.03 3.68 -34.43
N PRO A 357 -21.05 3.33 -35.72
CA PRO A 357 -19.98 3.61 -36.71
C PRO A 357 -19.71 5.10 -37.02
N GLY A 358 -20.31 6.05 -36.27
CA GLY A 358 -20.25 7.49 -36.54
C GLY A 358 -19.72 8.36 -35.40
N ALA A 359 -19.32 7.78 -34.26
CA ALA A 359 -18.76 8.55 -33.15
C ALA A 359 -17.27 8.82 -33.39
N ARG A 360 -16.86 10.10 -33.42
CA ARG A 360 -15.44 10.47 -33.40
C ARG A 360 -14.83 9.99 -32.06
N PRO A 361 -13.61 9.41 -32.04
CA PRO A 361 -12.97 9.03 -30.79
C PRO A 361 -12.81 10.27 -29.92
N ALA A 362 -13.25 10.18 -28.66
CA ALA A 362 -13.09 11.25 -27.69
C ALA A 362 -11.59 11.51 -27.48
N TYR A 363 -11.16 12.77 -27.59
CA TYR A 363 -9.78 13.16 -27.31
C TYR A 363 -9.44 12.81 -25.86
N VAL A 364 -8.41 11.98 -25.67
CA VAL A 364 -7.90 11.64 -24.34
C VAL A 364 -6.68 12.52 -24.07
N HIS A 365 -6.73 13.33 -23.02
CA HIS A 365 -5.60 14.17 -22.63
C HIS A 365 -4.40 13.32 -22.17
N PRO A 366 -3.16 13.76 -22.47
CA PRO A 366 -1.97 13.07 -21.97
C PRO A 366 -1.95 13.14 -20.43
N THR A 367 -1.86 11.97 -19.81
CA THR A 367 -2.05 11.78 -18.38
C THR A 367 -0.94 10.90 -17.83
N LEU A 368 -0.26 11.37 -16.79
CA LEU A 368 0.70 10.59 -16.02
C LEU A 368 0.06 10.13 -14.72
N PHE A 369 0.13 8.85 -14.46
CA PHE A 369 -0.25 8.25 -13.19
C PHE A 369 0.99 7.94 -12.37
N CYS A 370 0.89 8.13 -11.06
CA CYS A 370 1.97 7.76 -10.16
C CYS A 370 1.51 7.34 -8.77
N THR A 371 2.28 6.49 -8.12
CA THR A 371 2.14 6.16 -6.69
C THR A 371 3.09 7.00 -5.85
N ALA A 372 2.87 7.07 -4.53
CA ALA A 372 3.76 7.77 -3.62
C ALA A 372 4.12 6.92 -2.39
N PHE A 373 5.32 7.14 -1.85
CA PHE A 373 5.86 6.42 -0.71
C PHE A 373 4.96 6.55 0.53
N LYS A 374 4.56 5.40 1.09
CA LYS A 374 3.65 5.29 2.25
C LYS A 374 2.29 5.99 2.07
N ARG A 375 1.78 6.02 0.84
CA ARG A 375 0.44 6.54 0.54
C ARG A 375 -0.42 5.42 -0.02
N ASN A 376 -1.62 5.28 0.53
CA ASN A 376 -2.69 4.44 0.00
C ASN A 376 -3.44 5.14 -1.15
N ARG A 377 -2.71 5.87 -2.00
CA ARG A 377 -3.25 6.66 -3.09
C ARG A 377 -2.35 6.58 -4.31
N PHE A 378 -2.99 6.67 -5.47
CA PHE A 378 -2.31 7.03 -6.71
C PHE A 378 -2.82 8.37 -7.21
N TYR A 379 -1.98 9.08 -7.96
CA TYR A 379 -2.15 10.46 -8.36
C TYR A 379 -2.16 10.56 -9.88
N MET A 380 -2.92 11.51 -10.39
CA MET A 380 -3.12 11.75 -11.81
C MET A 380 -2.65 13.18 -12.14
N PHE A 381 -1.63 13.30 -12.98
CA PHE A 381 -1.16 14.56 -13.56
C PHE A 381 -1.64 14.67 -15.00
N THR A 382 -2.30 15.79 -15.33
CA THR A 382 -2.78 16.08 -16.67
C THR A 382 -2.15 17.38 -17.19
N CYS A 383 -2.77 18.01 -18.18
CA CYS A 383 -2.37 19.34 -18.63
C CYS A 383 -3.00 20.46 -17.81
N ASP A 384 -4.05 20.15 -17.06
CA ASP A 384 -4.88 21.12 -16.35
C ASP A 384 -4.45 21.17 -14.89
N GLU A 385 -4.31 22.38 -14.36
CA GLU A 385 -4.09 22.59 -12.92
C GLU A 385 -5.40 22.30 -12.16
N PRO A 386 -5.33 21.83 -10.91
CA PRO A 386 -6.53 21.62 -10.10
C PRO A 386 -7.29 22.94 -9.88
N ASP A 387 -8.60 22.92 -10.09
CA ASP A 387 -9.48 24.08 -9.85
C ASP A 387 -9.47 24.48 -8.36
N HIS A 388 -9.03 25.69 -8.06
CA HIS A 388 -9.00 26.24 -6.69
C HIS A 388 -10.40 26.56 -6.11
N SER A 389 -11.46 26.50 -6.94
CA SER A 389 -12.83 26.83 -6.54
C SER A 389 -13.59 25.67 -5.89
N GLU A 390 -13.19 24.43 -6.17
CA GLU A 390 -13.69 23.28 -5.43
C GLU A 390 -12.87 23.20 -4.12
N GLN A 391 -13.55 23.26 -2.97
CA GLN A 391 -12.92 23.00 -1.67
C GLN A 391 -11.99 21.78 -1.79
N GLU A 392 -10.80 21.80 -1.18
CA GLU A 392 -9.71 20.78 -1.28
C GLU A 392 -10.19 19.30 -1.29
N ALA A 393 -11.37 19.03 -0.75
CA ALA A 393 -12.09 17.76 -0.82
C ALA A 393 -12.44 17.22 -2.23
N GLY A 394 -12.44 18.03 -3.30
CA GLY A 394 -12.77 17.57 -4.67
C GLY A 394 -11.59 16.90 -5.40
N ARG A 395 -10.36 17.30 -5.07
CA ARG A 395 -9.12 16.82 -5.69
C ARG A 395 -8.76 15.41 -5.24
N ASP A 396 -8.95 15.14 -3.96
CA ASP A 396 -8.61 13.87 -3.32
C ASP A 396 -9.85 12.99 -3.22
N VAL A 397 -10.05 12.12 -4.21
CA VAL A 397 -11.22 11.26 -4.32
C VAL A 397 -11.16 10.12 -3.30
N PHE A 398 -12.16 10.06 -2.44
CA PHE A 398 -12.38 8.96 -1.49
C PHE A 398 -13.36 7.93 -2.08
N ASN A 399 -12.90 7.20 -3.09
CA ASN A 399 -13.67 6.14 -3.76
C ASN A 399 -13.85 4.88 -2.90
N GLU A 400 -12.92 4.63 -1.97
CA GLU A 400 -12.96 3.52 -1.02
C GLU A 400 -13.12 4.07 0.40
N ARG A 401 -14.26 4.71 0.68
CA ARG A 401 -14.59 5.07 2.06
C ARG A 401 -14.53 3.80 2.89
N PRO A 402 -13.68 3.72 3.92
CA PRO A 402 -13.73 2.60 4.85
C PRO A 402 -15.17 2.47 5.34
N THR A 403 -15.72 1.27 5.36
CA THR A 403 -17.04 1.07 6.00
C THR A 403 -16.96 1.57 7.44
N ARG A 404 -18.07 2.00 8.04
CA ARG A 404 -18.06 2.48 9.44
C ARG A 404 -17.36 1.48 10.39
N GLU A 405 -17.45 0.20 10.10
CA GLU A 405 -16.78 -0.91 10.79
C GLU A 405 -15.26 -0.94 10.52
N GLU A 406 -14.81 -0.80 9.27
CA GLU A 406 -13.39 -0.72 8.91
C GLU A 406 -12.74 0.60 9.37
N ALA A 407 -13.48 1.71 9.39
CA ALA A 407 -13.03 2.99 9.95
C ALA A 407 -12.78 2.87 11.47
N SER A 408 -13.65 2.13 12.18
CA SER A 408 -13.45 1.84 13.61
C SER A 408 -12.31 0.85 13.88
N LEU A 409 -12.00 -0.03 12.92
CA LEU A 409 -10.84 -0.95 12.99
C LEU A 409 -9.52 -0.28 12.56
N ALA A 410 -9.57 0.69 11.64
CA ALA A 410 -8.42 1.42 11.09
C ALA A 410 -7.99 2.62 11.95
N THR A 411 -8.80 3.06 12.91
CA THR A 411 -8.42 4.02 13.96
C THR A 411 -7.52 3.40 15.03
N VAL A 412 -6.54 2.60 14.65
CA VAL A 412 -5.37 2.31 15.50
C VAL A 412 -4.19 3.15 15.00
N PRO A 413 -4.12 4.45 15.32
CA PRO A 413 -2.90 5.19 15.08
C PRO A 413 -1.80 4.62 15.97
N THR A 414 -0.66 4.31 15.35
CA THR A 414 0.58 3.81 15.95
C THR A 414 1.33 4.92 16.72
N LYS A 415 0.61 5.62 17.59
CA LYS A 415 1.13 6.31 18.78
C LYS A 415 0.19 5.93 19.90
N ARG A 416 0.62 5.03 20.80
CA ARG A 416 -0.14 4.69 22.02
C ARG A 416 -0.27 5.95 22.87
N GLN A 417 -1.32 6.73 22.64
CA GLN A 417 -1.78 7.69 23.62
C GLN A 417 -2.24 6.87 24.82
N ILE A 418 -1.59 7.08 25.96
CA ILE A 418 -1.87 6.32 27.17
C ILE A 418 -3.15 6.92 27.77
N ALA A 419 -4.22 6.12 27.82
CA ALA A 419 -5.44 6.51 28.51
C ALA A 419 -5.18 6.53 30.03
N GLU A 420 -5.33 7.69 30.65
CA GLU A 420 -5.03 7.87 32.08
C GLU A 420 -6.27 7.83 32.95
N SER A 421 -7.42 8.30 32.44
CA SER A 421 -8.67 8.32 33.19
C SER A 421 -9.89 8.17 32.28
N ALA A 422 -11.00 7.76 32.90
CA ALA A 422 -12.30 7.64 32.26
C ALA A 422 -13.39 8.27 33.14
N ILE A 423 -14.43 8.78 32.49
CA ILE A 423 -15.66 9.27 33.11
C ILE A 423 -16.79 8.39 32.60
N LEU A 424 -17.39 7.62 33.49
CA LEU A 424 -18.55 6.78 33.24
C LEU A 424 -19.80 7.58 33.60
N ARG A 425 -20.53 8.06 32.58
CA ARG A 425 -21.77 8.81 32.79
C ARG A 425 -22.92 7.84 32.91
N THR A 426 -23.59 7.83 34.05
CA THR A 426 -24.73 6.93 34.31
C THR A 426 -26.03 7.74 34.44
N THR A 427 -27.17 7.06 34.46
CA THR A 427 -28.47 7.70 34.73
C THR A 427 -28.57 8.34 36.13
N LEU A 428 -27.67 7.99 37.06
CA LEU A 428 -27.63 8.53 38.43
C LEU A 428 -26.49 9.52 38.68
N GLY A 429 -25.64 9.78 37.69
CA GLY A 429 -24.50 10.70 37.79
C GLY A 429 -23.21 10.14 37.19
N ASP A 430 -22.13 10.91 37.34
CA ASP A 430 -20.83 10.60 36.74
C ASP A 430 -19.89 9.93 37.74
N ILE A 431 -19.23 8.85 37.31
CA ILE A 431 -18.19 8.15 38.07
C ILE A 431 -16.86 8.33 37.35
N HIS A 432 -15.88 8.92 38.03
CA HIS A 432 -14.55 9.16 37.49
C HIS A 432 -13.58 8.10 38.04
N PHE A 433 -12.77 7.49 37.18
CA PHE A 433 -11.71 6.59 37.62
C PHE A 433 -10.43 6.76 36.82
N VAL A 434 -9.31 6.50 37.49
CA VAL A 434 -7.98 6.39 36.88
C VAL A 434 -7.78 4.97 36.36
N LEU A 435 -7.11 4.85 35.22
CA LEU A 435 -6.79 3.58 34.56
C LEU A 435 -5.33 3.21 34.83
N PHE A 436 -5.02 1.91 34.82
CA PHE A 436 -3.67 1.38 35.07
C PHE A 436 -3.06 0.66 33.84
N PRO A 437 -2.84 1.36 32.71
CA PRO A 437 -2.34 0.75 31.47
C PRO A 437 -0.95 0.11 31.59
N GLN A 438 -0.16 0.53 32.58
CA GLN A 438 1.15 -0.08 32.86
C GLN A 438 1.05 -1.44 33.56
N HIS A 439 -0.07 -1.72 34.23
CA HIS A 439 -0.28 -2.92 35.03
C HIS A 439 -1.25 -3.90 34.39
N ALA A 440 -2.26 -3.39 33.69
CA ALA A 440 -3.25 -4.19 32.96
C ALA A 440 -3.46 -3.64 31.54
N PRO A 441 -2.44 -3.69 30.65
CA PRO A 441 -2.48 -3.07 29.33
C PRO A 441 -3.63 -3.60 28.46
N LYS A 442 -3.91 -4.91 28.49
CA LYS A 442 -5.00 -5.47 27.68
C LYS A 442 -6.37 -5.14 28.25
N ALA A 443 -6.55 -5.20 29.57
CA ALA A 443 -7.81 -4.82 30.18
C ALA A 443 -8.14 -3.34 29.92
N VAL A 444 -7.14 -2.46 30.01
CA VAL A 444 -7.31 -1.03 29.70
C VAL A 444 -7.56 -0.80 28.21
N GLU A 445 -6.83 -1.47 27.31
CA GLU A 445 -7.06 -1.39 25.86
C GLU A 445 -8.48 -1.84 25.48
N ASN A 446 -8.92 -2.96 26.04
CA ASN A 446 -10.26 -3.50 25.87
C ASN A 446 -11.34 -2.51 26.34
N PHE A 447 -11.21 -2.02 27.58
CA PHE A 447 -12.16 -1.06 28.15
C PHE A 447 -12.22 0.25 27.35
N VAL A 448 -11.06 0.83 27.00
CA VAL A 448 -10.97 2.11 26.26
C VAL A 448 -11.58 1.97 24.87
N THR A 449 -11.27 0.90 24.16
CA THR A 449 -11.75 0.69 22.80
C THR A 449 -13.26 0.44 22.77
N HIS A 450 -13.81 -0.36 23.70
CA HIS A 450 -15.26 -0.49 23.87
C HIS A 450 -15.94 0.84 24.23
N SER A 451 -15.28 1.64 25.07
CA SER A 451 -15.79 2.96 25.45
C SER A 451 -15.86 3.91 24.24
N GLN A 452 -14.82 3.92 23.40
CA GLN A 452 -14.76 4.77 22.21
C GLN A 452 -15.73 4.34 21.10
N SER A 453 -16.01 3.04 20.96
CA SER A 453 -17.00 2.53 20.02
C SER A 453 -18.45 2.73 20.49
N GLY A 454 -18.65 3.24 21.71
CA GLY A 454 -19.97 3.40 22.31
C GLY A 454 -20.61 2.07 22.73
N TYR A 455 -19.82 1.00 22.86
CA TYR A 455 -20.30 -0.33 23.21
C TYR A 455 -21.03 -0.38 24.56
N PHE A 456 -20.61 0.44 25.52
CA PHE A 456 -21.26 0.52 26.84
C PHE A 456 -22.51 1.40 26.86
N ASN A 457 -22.84 2.12 25.78
CA ASN A 457 -23.98 3.03 25.78
C ASN A 457 -25.29 2.23 25.86
N GLY A 458 -26.10 2.52 26.88
CA GLY A 458 -27.33 1.81 27.21
C GLY A 458 -27.13 0.54 28.04
N VAL A 459 -25.88 0.12 28.30
CA VAL A 459 -25.60 -1.09 29.10
C VAL A 459 -25.98 -0.84 30.56
N ILE A 460 -26.72 -1.79 31.15
CA ILE A 460 -27.24 -1.67 32.52
C ILE A 460 -26.28 -2.23 33.57
N PHE A 461 -26.44 -1.76 34.81
CA PHE A 461 -25.93 -2.45 35.99
C PHE A 461 -26.84 -3.63 36.30
N HIS A 462 -26.51 -4.80 35.75
CA HIS A 462 -27.36 -5.99 35.86
C HIS A 462 -27.21 -6.74 37.18
N ARG A 463 -26.20 -6.40 38.00
CA ARG A 463 -25.96 -7.01 39.30
C ARG A 463 -25.37 -6.02 40.30
N VAL A 464 -26.05 -5.82 41.43
CA VAL A 464 -25.71 -4.86 42.48
C VAL A 464 -25.83 -5.54 43.85
N ILE A 465 -24.70 -5.74 44.53
CA ILE A 465 -24.65 -6.40 45.83
C ILE A 465 -24.18 -5.39 46.88
N LYS A 466 -25.06 -5.08 47.84
CA LYS A 466 -24.78 -4.15 48.94
C LYS A 466 -23.56 -4.60 49.74
N ARG A 467 -22.66 -3.66 50.01
CA ARG A 467 -21.37 -3.81 50.69
C ARG A 467 -20.44 -4.79 50.02
N PHE A 468 -20.57 -4.97 48.71
CA PHE A 468 -19.68 -5.83 47.93
C PHE A 468 -19.24 -5.18 46.63
N MET A 469 -20.12 -5.09 45.63
CA MET A 469 -19.78 -4.55 44.33
C MET A 469 -21.01 -4.22 43.47
N ILE A 470 -20.79 -3.35 42.48
CA ILE A 470 -21.73 -3.07 41.38
C ILE A 470 -21.11 -3.55 40.06
N GLN A 471 -21.84 -4.34 39.28
CA GLN A 471 -21.35 -5.00 38.05
C GLN A 471 -22.16 -4.58 36.82
N THR A 472 -21.44 -4.38 35.72
CA THR A 472 -21.98 -3.92 34.43
C THR A 472 -21.11 -4.45 33.27
N GLY A 473 -21.31 -3.94 32.06
CA GLY A 473 -20.53 -4.28 30.87
C GLY A 473 -21.04 -5.51 30.10
N ASP A 474 -22.25 -5.97 30.38
CA ASP A 474 -22.95 -7.01 29.62
C ASP A 474 -24.08 -6.40 28.76
N PRO A 475 -23.98 -6.43 27.42
CA PRO A 475 -25.03 -5.95 26.52
C PRO A 475 -26.37 -6.65 26.66
N LEU A 476 -26.40 -7.91 27.11
CA LEU A 476 -27.63 -8.67 27.31
C LEU A 476 -28.30 -8.33 28.66
N GLY A 477 -27.53 -7.80 29.61
CA GLY A 477 -28.02 -7.38 30.92
C GLY A 477 -28.50 -8.53 31.82
N ASP A 478 -27.98 -9.74 31.61
CA ASP A 478 -28.31 -10.96 32.36
C ASP A 478 -27.10 -11.66 33.01
N GLY A 479 -25.89 -11.15 32.74
CA GLY A 479 -24.61 -11.64 33.25
C GLY A 479 -23.95 -12.69 32.38
N THR A 480 -24.56 -13.12 31.26
CA THR A 480 -24.03 -14.18 30.39
C THR A 480 -23.36 -13.67 29.12
N GLY A 481 -23.63 -12.43 28.74
CA GLY A 481 -23.10 -11.84 27.50
C GLY A 481 -21.82 -11.02 27.68
N GLY A 482 -21.35 -10.47 26.58
CA GLY A 482 -20.20 -9.57 26.54
C GLY A 482 -18.93 -10.22 26.03
N GLU A 483 -18.39 -9.67 24.94
CA GLU A 483 -17.16 -10.14 24.29
C GLU A 483 -16.07 -9.08 24.36
N SER A 484 -14.81 -9.50 24.30
CA SER A 484 -13.69 -8.55 24.19
C SER A 484 -13.61 -7.95 22.79
N ILE A 485 -12.83 -6.88 22.64
CA ILE A 485 -12.55 -6.26 21.33
C ILE A 485 -11.86 -7.20 20.33
N TRP A 486 -11.32 -8.33 20.79
CA TRP A 486 -10.67 -9.33 19.95
C TRP A 486 -11.60 -10.48 19.54
N GLY A 487 -12.89 -10.42 19.88
CA GLY A 487 -13.88 -11.47 19.55
C GLY A 487 -13.64 -12.81 20.27
N LYS A 488 -12.82 -12.81 21.33
CA LYS A 488 -12.51 -13.99 22.17
C LYS A 488 -12.12 -13.57 23.57
N SER A 489 -12.15 -14.47 24.55
CA SER A 489 -11.67 -14.13 25.89
C SER A 489 -10.16 -13.83 25.92
N PHE A 490 -9.74 -13.01 26.89
CA PHE A 490 -8.32 -12.68 27.09
C PHE A 490 -7.82 -12.98 28.52
N ASN A 491 -6.50 -13.15 28.62
CA ASN A 491 -5.81 -13.56 29.83
C ASN A 491 -5.92 -12.53 30.96
N ASP A 492 -5.80 -13.01 32.20
CA ASP A 492 -5.72 -12.16 33.38
C ASP A 492 -4.36 -11.45 33.49
N GLU A 493 -4.37 -10.24 34.06
CA GLU A 493 -3.18 -9.40 34.24
C GLU A 493 -3.01 -9.05 35.73
N PHE A 494 -2.36 -9.96 36.48
CA PHE A 494 -2.15 -9.79 37.91
C PHE A 494 -0.80 -9.12 38.22
N THR A 495 -0.79 -8.22 39.20
CA THR A 495 0.44 -7.62 39.73
C THR A 495 0.37 -7.50 41.25
N PRO A 496 1.47 -7.79 41.98
CA PRO A 496 1.52 -7.63 43.43
C PRO A 496 1.22 -6.20 43.92
N LYS A 497 1.34 -5.20 43.04
CA LYS A 497 1.10 -3.77 43.36
C LYS A 497 -0.37 -3.39 43.43
N LEU A 498 -1.26 -4.18 42.81
CA LEU A 498 -2.69 -3.92 42.76
C LEU A 498 -3.42 -5.02 43.52
N ARG A 499 -4.21 -4.61 44.50
CA ARG A 499 -4.99 -5.47 45.39
C ARG A 499 -6.35 -4.82 45.64
N HIS A 500 -7.36 -5.63 45.97
CA HIS A 500 -8.67 -5.18 46.45
C HIS A 500 -8.59 -4.81 47.94
N ASP A 501 -7.61 -3.98 48.27
CA ASP A 501 -7.24 -3.55 49.63
C ASP A 501 -8.04 -2.34 50.14
N ARG A 502 -8.90 -1.79 49.28
CA ARG A 502 -9.72 -0.61 49.54
C ARG A 502 -10.95 -0.60 48.63
N PRO A 503 -12.02 0.13 48.99
CA PRO A 503 -13.21 0.24 48.15
C PRO A 503 -12.91 0.97 46.83
N TYR A 504 -13.87 0.87 45.91
CA TYR A 504 -13.89 1.51 44.61
C TYR A 504 -12.77 1.10 43.65
N THR A 505 -12.33 -0.16 43.80
CA THR A 505 -11.41 -0.79 42.85
C THR A 505 -12.22 -1.30 41.65
N VAL A 506 -11.73 -1.02 40.44
CA VAL A 506 -12.37 -1.40 39.18
C VAL A 506 -11.67 -2.61 38.58
N SER A 507 -12.41 -3.70 38.39
CA SER A 507 -11.86 -5.00 38.02
C SER A 507 -12.71 -5.72 36.98
N MET A 508 -12.08 -6.56 36.15
CA MET A 508 -12.76 -7.38 35.15
C MET A 508 -13.64 -8.46 35.80
N ALA A 509 -14.86 -8.64 35.30
CA ALA A 509 -15.71 -9.78 35.66
C ALA A 509 -15.42 -10.92 34.67
N ASN A 510 -15.00 -12.07 35.20
CA ASN A 510 -14.64 -13.25 34.42
C ASN A 510 -15.40 -14.48 34.97
N ALA A 511 -15.56 -15.50 34.13
CA ALA A 511 -16.23 -16.77 34.47
C ALA A 511 -15.23 -17.85 34.97
N GLY A 512 -14.00 -17.45 35.26
CA GLY A 512 -12.87 -18.33 35.54
C GLY A 512 -11.55 -17.73 35.01
N ALA A 513 -10.44 -18.39 35.29
CA ALA A 513 -9.12 -17.90 34.88
C ALA A 513 -9.04 -17.68 33.36
N ASN A 514 -8.50 -16.53 32.95
CA ASN A 514 -8.28 -16.10 31.57
C ASN A 514 -9.55 -16.01 30.70
N SER A 515 -10.70 -15.72 31.30
CA SER A 515 -11.99 -15.60 30.60
C SER A 515 -12.52 -14.17 30.52
N ASN A 516 -11.64 -13.16 30.50
CA ASN A 516 -12.06 -11.76 30.45
C ASN A 516 -12.76 -11.43 29.13
N GLY A 517 -13.92 -10.77 29.22
CA GLY A 517 -14.73 -10.27 28.10
C GLY A 517 -14.89 -8.74 28.19
N SER A 518 -16.13 -8.24 28.15
CA SER A 518 -16.43 -6.80 28.34
C SER A 518 -16.93 -6.43 29.74
N GLN A 519 -17.34 -7.41 30.55
CA GLN A 519 -17.93 -7.16 31.86
C GLN A 519 -16.90 -6.71 32.89
N PHE A 520 -17.28 -5.79 33.78
CA PHE A 520 -16.45 -5.31 34.88
C PHE A 520 -17.31 -4.92 36.09
N PHE A 521 -16.67 -4.81 37.25
CA PHE A 521 -17.32 -4.38 38.49
C PHE A 521 -16.49 -3.34 39.25
N ILE A 522 -17.18 -2.57 40.09
CA ILE A 522 -16.61 -1.61 41.03
C ILE A 522 -16.90 -2.11 42.44
N THR A 523 -15.87 -2.28 43.26
CA THR A 523 -16.05 -2.72 44.66
C THR A 523 -16.61 -1.61 45.54
N THR A 524 -17.46 -1.96 46.50
CA THR A 524 -17.94 -1.07 47.56
C THR A 524 -17.58 -1.58 48.96
N ALA A 525 -17.15 -2.84 49.09
CA ALA A 525 -16.58 -3.38 50.31
C ALA A 525 -15.30 -2.65 50.72
N GLU A 526 -15.07 -2.53 52.03
CA GLU A 526 -13.83 -1.96 52.58
C GLU A 526 -12.58 -2.70 52.07
N THR A 527 -12.63 -4.03 52.06
CA THR A 527 -11.61 -4.90 51.44
C THR A 527 -12.26 -6.13 50.84
N ALA A 528 -11.70 -6.66 49.76
CA ALA A 528 -12.16 -7.90 49.11
C ALA A 528 -10.98 -8.80 48.67
N PRO A 529 -10.10 -9.22 49.60
CA PRO A 529 -8.88 -9.96 49.25
C PRO A 529 -9.14 -11.32 48.58
N TRP A 530 -10.35 -11.89 48.74
CA TRP A 530 -10.73 -13.14 48.05
C TRP A 530 -10.88 -13.01 46.54
N LEU A 531 -10.87 -11.77 46.00
CA LEU A 531 -10.86 -11.45 44.57
C LEU A 531 -9.45 -11.24 44.01
N ASP A 532 -8.44 -11.10 44.88
CA ASP A 532 -7.06 -10.91 44.45
C ASP A 532 -6.55 -12.13 43.69
N ASP A 533 -5.79 -11.86 42.63
CA ASP A 533 -5.25 -12.85 41.70
C ASP A 533 -6.32 -13.78 41.08
N LYS A 534 -7.59 -13.33 41.07
CA LYS A 534 -8.72 -13.93 40.34
C LYS A 534 -9.35 -12.97 39.34
N HIS A 535 -9.38 -11.67 39.66
CA HIS A 535 -9.93 -10.62 38.81
C HIS A 535 -8.88 -9.57 38.51
N THR A 536 -8.75 -9.21 37.23
CA THR A 536 -7.77 -8.22 36.76
C THR A 536 -8.19 -6.81 37.19
N ILE A 537 -7.40 -6.16 38.04
CA ILE A 537 -7.60 -4.77 38.45
C ILE A 537 -7.03 -3.85 37.37
N PHE A 538 -7.88 -3.01 36.77
CA PHE A 538 -7.46 -2.11 35.69
C PHE A 538 -7.74 -0.63 35.98
N GLY A 539 -8.40 -0.31 37.08
CA GLY A 539 -8.61 1.08 37.48
C GLY A 539 -9.10 1.27 38.92
N ARG A 540 -9.31 2.53 39.31
CA ARG A 540 -9.83 2.91 40.63
C ARG A 540 -10.60 4.23 40.57
N VAL A 541 -11.76 4.27 41.22
CA VAL A 541 -12.59 5.49 41.30
C VAL A 541 -11.86 6.59 42.07
N THR A 542 -11.89 7.79 41.51
CA THR A 542 -11.28 9.00 42.05
C THR A 542 -12.31 10.08 42.38
N ALA A 543 -13.47 10.09 41.73
CA ALA A 543 -14.61 10.95 42.06
C ALA A 543 -15.93 10.27 41.66
N GLY A 544 -17.06 10.70 42.25
CA GLY A 544 -18.37 10.06 42.05
C GLY A 544 -18.62 8.85 42.96
N THR A 545 -17.97 8.79 44.13
CA THR A 545 -18.19 7.72 45.12
C THR A 545 -19.60 7.75 45.71
N ASP A 546 -20.19 8.93 45.82
CA ASP A 546 -21.61 9.13 46.15
C ASP A 546 -22.52 8.46 45.11
N VAL A 547 -22.22 8.63 43.81
CA VAL A 547 -22.95 7.95 42.73
C VAL A 547 -22.82 6.43 42.82
N VAL A 548 -21.61 5.92 43.10
CA VAL A 548 -21.40 4.47 43.33
C VAL A 548 -22.28 3.96 44.47
N HIS A 549 -22.38 4.69 45.57
CA HIS A 549 -23.27 4.33 46.70
C HIS A 549 -24.75 4.49 46.38
N LEU A 550 -25.14 5.47 45.57
CA LEU A 550 -26.50 5.62 45.06
C LEU A 550 -26.91 4.37 44.26
N ILE A 551 -26.05 3.92 43.34
CA ILE A 551 -26.26 2.68 42.57
C ILE A 551 -26.35 1.47 43.51
N GLU A 552 -25.41 1.35 44.44
CA GLU A 552 -25.38 0.26 45.44
C GLU A 552 -26.66 0.22 46.30
N SER A 553 -27.23 1.38 46.64
CA SER A 553 -28.40 1.49 47.50
C SER A 553 -29.71 1.09 46.84
N ALA A 554 -29.72 0.96 45.50
CA ALA A 554 -30.88 0.61 44.70
C ALA A 554 -31.58 -0.66 45.20
N LYS A 555 -32.90 -0.71 45.04
CA LYS A 555 -33.69 -1.90 45.37
C LYS A 555 -33.44 -2.96 44.31
N THR A 556 -33.08 -4.17 44.74
CA THR A 556 -32.77 -5.29 43.85
C THR A 556 -33.76 -6.45 43.99
N ASP A 557 -33.85 -7.28 42.95
CA ASP A 557 -34.61 -8.54 42.95
C ASP A 557 -33.82 -9.67 43.66
N LYS A 558 -34.36 -10.89 43.60
CA LYS A 558 -33.70 -12.08 44.21
C LYS A 558 -32.38 -12.48 43.54
N ARG A 559 -32.04 -11.90 42.39
CA ARG A 559 -30.80 -12.14 41.62
C ARG A 559 -29.83 -10.97 41.71
N ASP A 560 -30.05 -10.07 42.67
CA ASP A 560 -29.27 -8.85 42.86
C ASP A 560 -29.38 -7.86 41.68
N LYS A 561 -30.40 -8.00 40.80
CA LYS A 561 -30.63 -7.05 39.69
C LYS A 561 -31.48 -5.87 40.17
N PRO A 562 -31.09 -4.61 39.91
CA PRO A 562 -31.92 -3.44 40.23
C PRO A 562 -33.33 -3.53 39.65
N LEU A 563 -34.34 -3.11 40.42
CA LEU A 563 -35.74 -3.07 39.97
C LEU A 563 -35.98 -1.98 38.93
N ASP A 564 -35.31 -0.84 39.11
CA ASP A 564 -35.27 0.26 38.15
C ASP A 564 -33.91 0.20 37.44
N ASP A 565 -33.93 0.16 36.11
CA ASP A 565 -32.71 0.03 35.31
C ASP A 565 -31.82 1.26 35.47
N ILE A 566 -30.59 1.02 35.89
CA ILE A 566 -29.52 2.02 35.93
C ILE A 566 -28.60 1.69 34.77
N SER A 567 -28.42 2.64 33.84
CA SER A 567 -27.64 2.42 32.62
C SER A 567 -26.49 3.40 32.46
N ILE A 568 -25.50 2.98 31.67
CA ILE A 568 -24.39 3.80 31.21
C ILE A 568 -24.88 4.61 30.02
N MET A 569 -24.84 5.94 30.11
CA MET A 569 -25.22 6.84 29.03
C MET A 569 -24.10 6.93 28.00
N ASN A 570 -22.88 7.18 28.47
CA ASN A 570 -21.65 7.09 27.67
C ASN A 570 -20.41 6.97 28.56
N VAL A 571 -19.27 6.72 27.92
CA VAL A 571 -17.96 6.74 28.58
C VAL A 571 -17.04 7.72 27.88
N GLN A 572 -16.48 8.67 28.62
CA GLN A 572 -15.50 9.63 28.12
C GLN A 572 -14.09 9.23 28.56
N ILE A 573 -13.17 9.03 27.61
CA ILE A 573 -11.77 8.68 27.89
C ILE A 573 -10.88 9.93 27.80
N LYS A 574 -9.96 10.09 28.76
CA LYS A 574 -8.92 11.13 28.74
C LYS A 574 -7.55 10.50 28.47
N PHE A 575 -6.88 11.00 27.45
CA PHE A 575 -5.53 10.59 27.03
C PHE A 575 -4.48 11.58 27.50
N SER A 576 -3.28 11.10 27.82
CA SER A 576 -2.14 11.97 28.14
C SER A 576 -1.73 12.81 26.92
N GLY A 577 -1.81 14.14 27.05
CA GLY A 577 -1.31 15.09 26.04
C GLY A 577 -2.33 16.10 25.49
N ASN A 578 -3.63 15.99 25.79
CA ASN A 578 -4.57 17.09 25.56
C ASN A 578 -4.58 17.99 26.79
N SER A 579 -3.84 19.10 26.73
CA SER A 579 -4.16 20.26 27.55
C SER A 579 -5.38 20.91 26.90
N ASP A 580 -6.47 20.97 27.66
CA ASP A 580 -7.72 21.60 27.25
C ASP A 580 -7.43 23.04 26.77
N VAL A 581 -7.55 23.26 25.45
CA VAL A 581 -7.73 24.60 24.91
C VAL A 581 -9.23 24.87 25.03
N ASN A 582 -9.55 25.83 25.89
CA ASN A 582 -10.88 26.29 26.28
C ASN A 582 -11.90 26.40 25.15
#